data_AF-A0A2V5YW58-F1
#
_entry.id   AF-A0A2V5YW58-F1
#
_cell.length_a   1.000
_cell.length_b   1.000
_cell.length_c   1.000
_cell.angle_alpha   90.00
_cell.angle_beta   90.00
_cell.angle_gamma   90.00
#
_symmetry.space_group_name_H-M   'P 1'
#
loop_
_entity.id
_entity.type
_entity.pdbx_description
1 polymer ?
#
loop_
_entity_poly.entity_id
_entity_poly.type
_entity_poly.pdbx_seq_one_letter_code
_entity_poly.pdbx_strand_id
1 'polypeptide(L)'
;MPALALHSFSKAIEIPARLHNQPLDAWQTSARLTTLLSRFGIRVLGDLHGRKVVDFAWEKNCGSKTLYELDLLTRRARFRNGKASCNGHLRECVYASPDFTATDSEGATAKMQENAASFAIPESICHLAFNELPITTRLANVVRSIGARSLGDLNRRSAFELLQYRACGWGTISEIQQLIERGVSGEFDVAQIEEAAAASELLSLVEQGLAKLPLRDRQFVLARIGAQTGSGRSPGADLLCLSYAEIGRRYGLTRARVHKVFANTLDSLRKSWGPRVPRLLEVIKWRCVSAIFPLTPQLLEKWVGSRAAFSSRPTTGNYLNSVRLSMEAHVRLIVALDKNIPCWPETNHKLRRIDEPVGRFDLTLAHVVREAGGQLTVAEAYRRLSHPRKRDYCRLTVEKFLQMLPSVECTVVEFKDPEVPIVSLHPSDRRVLFRHVPGQNGKSSIARKVRSNLPAIQFFKNGFCERQAIGRR
;
A
#
# COMPACT_ATOMS: atom_id res chain seq x y z
N MET A 1 1.33 9.80 -31.17
CA MET A 1 0.86 10.93 -30.35
C MET A 1 1.99 11.31 -29.40
N PRO A 2 2.68 12.44 -29.59
CA PRO A 2 3.91 12.71 -28.85
C PRO A 2 3.61 13.24 -27.44
N ALA A 3 4.08 12.50 -26.44
CA ALA A 3 4.19 12.95 -25.06
C ALA A 3 5.33 13.99 -24.96
N LEU A 4 4.96 15.26 -24.95
CA LEU A 4 5.81 16.42 -24.63
C LEU A 4 4.98 17.24 -23.62
N ALA A 5 5.48 17.77 -22.52
CA ALA A 5 6.82 18.20 -22.21
C ALA A 5 7.04 18.11 -20.69
N LEU A 6 8.22 17.61 -20.30
CA LEU A 6 8.93 17.70 -19.01
C LEU A 6 10.25 16.91 -19.12
N HIS A 7 10.42 16.15 -20.21
CA HIS A 7 11.70 15.56 -20.63
C HIS A 7 12.87 16.54 -20.57
N SER A 8 12.69 17.86 -20.69
CA SER A 8 13.82 18.83 -20.67
C SER A 8 14.67 18.81 -19.38
N PHE A 9 14.12 18.42 -18.22
CA PHE A 9 14.90 18.39 -16.96
C PHE A 9 15.67 17.09 -16.76
N SER A 10 15.15 15.99 -17.32
CA SER A 10 15.81 14.67 -17.37
C SER A 10 16.67 14.49 -18.62
N LYS A 11 16.49 15.37 -19.62
CA LYS A 11 17.27 15.41 -20.85
C LYS A 11 18.64 15.96 -20.50
N ALA A 12 19.65 15.30 -21.05
CA ALA A 12 21.00 15.80 -21.02
C ALA A 12 21.04 17.22 -21.60
N ILE A 13 21.66 18.13 -20.86
CA ILE A 13 21.94 19.48 -21.30
C ILE A 13 22.86 19.35 -22.52
N GLU A 14 22.33 19.63 -23.71
CA GLU A 14 23.12 19.77 -24.92
C GLU A 14 23.69 21.18 -25.02
N ILE A 15 25.00 21.31 -24.83
CA ILE A 15 25.79 22.51 -25.15
C ILE A 15 26.50 22.31 -26.50
N PRO A 16 26.39 23.25 -27.46
CA PRO A 16 27.12 23.17 -28.74
C PRO A 16 28.64 23.07 -28.54
N ALA A 17 29.32 22.21 -29.32
CA ALA A 17 30.76 21.95 -29.18
C ALA A 17 31.63 23.22 -29.20
N ARG A 18 31.31 24.19 -30.07
CA ARG A 18 32.01 25.49 -30.15
C ARG A 18 31.96 26.33 -28.87
N LEU A 19 31.04 26.03 -27.95
CA LEU A 19 30.90 26.71 -26.66
C LEU A 19 31.52 25.93 -25.51
N HIS A 20 32.04 24.72 -25.72
CA HIS A 20 32.49 23.86 -24.63
C HIS A 20 33.60 24.50 -23.79
N ASN A 21 34.50 25.25 -24.43
CA ASN A 21 35.63 25.88 -23.76
C ASN A 21 35.33 27.29 -23.25
N GLN A 22 34.08 27.78 -23.35
CA GLN A 22 33.76 29.12 -22.85
C GLN A 22 33.64 29.12 -21.32
N PRO A 23 34.35 30.01 -20.62
CA PRO A 23 34.28 30.12 -19.17
C PRO A 23 32.90 30.62 -18.73
N LEU A 24 32.38 30.07 -17.63
CA LEU A 24 31.07 30.47 -17.09
C LEU A 24 31.00 31.95 -16.68
N ASP A 25 32.13 32.54 -16.30
CA ASP A 25 32.22 33.95 -15.92
C ASP A 25 31.82 34.90 -17.05
N ALA A 26 31.93 34.45 -18.31
CA ALA A 26 31.49 35.21 -19.49
C ALA A 26 29.96 35.27 -19.66
N TRP A 27 29.18 34.51 -18.86
CA TRP A 27 27.75 34.29 -19.08
C TRP A 27 26.82 35.02 -18.11
N GLN A 28 27.33 35.95 -17.29
CA GLN A 28 26.56 36.75 -16.32
C GLN A 28 25.56 35.89 -15.51
N THR A 29 26.10 35.06 -14.63
CA THR A 29 25.32 34.27 -13.66
C THR A 29 25.33 34.94 -12.29
N SER A 30 24.28 34.70 -11.50
CA SER A 30 24.16 35.09 -10.11
C SER A 30 25.19 34.36 -9.26
N ALA A 31 25.59 34.99 -8.15
CA ALA A 31 26.53 34.39 -7.20
C ALA A 31 26.06 33.01 -6.70
N ARG A 32 24.73 32.79 -6.59
CA ARG A 32 24.18 31.50 -6.16
C ARG A 32 24.40 30.41 -7.21
N LEU A 33 24.11 30.69 -8.48
CA LEU A 33 24.35 29.74 -9.56
C LEU A 33 25.86 29.48 -9.74
N THR A 34 26.69 30.52 -9.69
CA THR A 34 28.15 30.38 -9.76
C THR A 34 28.69 29.48 -8.64
N THR A 35 28.24 29.70 -7.41
CA THR A 35 28.65 28.86 -6.26
C THR A 35 28.19 27.41 -6.43
N LEU A 36 26.97 27.20 -6.93
CA LEU A 36 26.43 25.87 -7.21
C LEU A 36 27.27 25.14 -8.28
N LEU A 37 27.54 25.79 -9.42
CA LEU A 37 28.32 25.22 -10.52
C LEU A 37 29.75 24.92 -10.09
N SER A 38 30.37 25.82 -9.33
CA SER A 38 31.72 25.63 -8.78
C SER A 38 31.83 24.38 -7.89
N ARG A 39 30.83 24.10 -7.04
CA ARG A 39 30.80 22.88 -6.21
C ARG A 39 30.77 21.60 -7.03
N PHE A 40 30.18 21.64 -8.23
CA PHE A 40 30.12 20.50 -9.15
C PHE A 40 31.38 20.39 -10.02
N GLY A 41 32.37 21.27 -9.80
CA GLY A 41 33.58 21.35 -10.61
C GLY A 41 33.33 21.88 -12.02
N ILE A 42 32.20 22.55 -12.26
CA ILE A 42 31.81 23.08 -13.57
C ILE A 42 32.43 24.45 -13.71
N ARG A 43 33.38 24.59 -14.63
CA ARG A 43 34.15 25.83 -14.87
C ARG A 43 33.87 26.41 -16.25
N VAL A 44 33.61 25.55 -17.23
CA VAL A 44 33.26 25.95 -18.59
C VAL A 44 31.89 25.43 -18.97
N LEU A 45 31.26 26.05 -19.98
CA LEU A 45 29.95 25.62 -20.46
C LEU A 45 29.93 24.14 -20.90
N GLY A 46 31.03 23.63 -21.45
CA GLY A 46 31.15 22.23 -21.87
C GLY A 46 30.95 21.23 -20.73
N ASP A 47 31.28 21.60 -19.50
CA ASP A 47 31.14 20.73 -18.32
C ASP A 47 29.66 20.47 -17.95
N LEU A 48 28.75 21.33 -18.44
CA LEU A 48 27.31 21.12 -18.35
C LEU A 48 26.81 20.14 -19.41
N HIS A 49 27.55 19.92 -20.50
CA HIS A 49 27.13 19.03 -21.57
C HIS A 49 26.95 17.61 -21.02
N GLY A 50 25.81 16.97 -21.34
CA GLY A 50 25.52 15.60 -20.86
C GLY A 50 24.91 15.54 -19.46
N ARG A 51 25.07 16.57 -18.62
CA ARG A 51 24.45 16.63 -17.28
C ARG A 51 22.96 16.96 -17.39
N LYS A 52 22.16 16.58 -16.41
CA LYS A 52 20.74 16.89 -16.36
C LYS A 52 20.48 18.03 -15.39
N VAL A 53 19.50 18.89 -15.66
CA VAL A 53 19.15 19.98 -14.74
C VAL A 53 18.72 19.43 -13.37
N VAL A 54 18.09 18.25 -13.36
CA VAL A 54 17.69 17.56 -12.11
C VAL A 54 18.89 17.16 -11.23
N ASP A 55 20.08 16.98 -11.80
CA ASP A 55 21.29 16.60 -11.04
C ASP A 55 21.67 17.69 -10.01
N PHE A 56 21.28 18.93 -10.30
CA PHE A 56 21.53 20.09 -9.44
C PHE A 56 20.40 20.34 -8.43
N ALA A 57 19.21 19.80 -8.66
CA ALA A 57 18.03 20.11 -7.86
C ALA A 57 18.09 19.58 -6.42
N TRP A 58 18.98 18.62 -6.17
CA TRP A 58 19.17 17.97 -4.88
C TRP A 58 20.14 18.71 -3.97
N GLU A 59 20.78 19.76 -4.46
CA GLU A 59 21.80 20.49 -3.71
C GLU A 59 21.26 21.45 -2.66
N LYS A 60 22.02 21.56 -1.56
CA LYS A 60 21.71 22.54 -0.52
C LYS A 60 21.86 23.95 -1.11
N ASN A 61 20.81 24.76 -0.93
CA ASN A 61 20.67 26.12 -1.46
C ASN A 61 20.38 26.22 -2.97
N CYS A 62 20.05 25.10 -3.62
CA CYS A 62 19.54 25.12 -5.00
C CYS A 62 18.03 25.37 -5.02
N GLY A 63 17.65 26.64 -4.91
CA GLY A 63 16.25 27.07 -4.98
C GLY A 63 15.70 27.07 -6.41
N SER A 64 14.39 27.18 -6.55
CA SER A 64 13.71 27.30 -7.86
C SER A 64 14.30 28.41 -8.74
N LYS A 65 14.66 29.56 -8.14
CA LYS A 65 15.32 30.67 -8.85
C LYS A 65 16.68 30.26 -9.46
N THR A 66 17.46 29.45 -8.77
CA THR A 66 18.80 29.03 -9.24
C THR A 66 18.70 28.00 -10.37
N LEU A 67 17.76 27.05 -10.28
CA LEU A 67 17.53 26.08 -11.36
C LEU A 67 16.94 26.73 -12.61
N TYR A 68 16.07 27.73 -12.43
CA TYR A 68 15.57 28.56 -13.52
C TYR A 68 16.71 29.28 -14.24
N GLU A 69 17.61 29.88 -13.47
CA GLU A 69 18.75 30.59 -14.02
C GLU A 69 19.68 29.64 -14.79
N LEU A 70 19.87 28.41 -14.29
CA LEU A 70 20.60 27.36 -15.00
C LEU A 70 19.90 26.98 -16.32
N ASP A 71 18.59 26.76 -16.32
CA ASP A 71 17.85 26.50 -17.56
C ASP A 71 18.01 27.65 -18.56
N LEU A 72 17.90 28.89 -18.10
CA LEU A 72 18.09 30.08 -18.95
C LEU A 72 19.50 30.16 -19.53
N LEU A 73 20.53 29.86 -18.74
CA LEU A 73 21.92 29.77 -19.18
C LEU A 73 22.06 28.73 -20.32
N THR A 74 21.51 27.54 -20.15
CA THR A 74 21.59 26.47 -21.17
C THR A 74 20.84 26.83 -22.45
N ARG A 75 19.67 27.47 -22.35
CA ARG A 75 18.94 27.97 -23.52
C ARG A 75 19.70 29.07 -24.24
N ARG A 76 20.26 30.05 -23.52
CA ARG A 76 21.10 31.09 -24.11
C ARG A 76 22.28 30.47 -24.86
N ALA A 77 22.93 29.45 -24.29
CA ALA A 77 24.02 28.73 -24.96
C ALA A 77 23.57 28.09 -26.28
N ARG A 78 22.35 27.54 -26.34
CA ARG A 78 21.79 26.95 -27.58
C ARG A 78 21.44 27.99 -28.64
N PHE A 79 20.75 29.07 -28.26
CA PHE A 79 20.20 30.04 -29.22
C PHE A 79 21.22 31.09 -29.69
N ARG A 80 22.22 31.46 -28.88
CA ARG A 80 23.05 32.65 -29.15
C ARG A 80 24.15 32.47 -30.19
N ASN A 81 24.22 31.32 -30.88
CA ASN A 81 25.13 31.08 -32.00
C ASN A 81 26.60 31.51 -31.80
N GLY A 82 27.12 31.56 -30.57
CA GLY A 82 28.55 31.79 -30.29
C GLY A 82 28.98 33.21 -29.92
N LYS A 83 28.13 34.24 -29.93
CA LYS A 83 28.55 35.58 -29.47
C LYS A 83 28.28 35.75 -27.98
N ALA A 84 29.28 35.39 -27.16
CA ALA A 84 29.41 35.95 -25.83
C ALA A 84 29.47 37.48 -25.99
N SER A 85 28.76 38.21 -25.13
CA SER A 85 28.76 39.67 -25.18
C SER A 85 30.10 40.17 -24.64
N CYS A 86 31.14 40.12 -25.46
CA CYS A 86 32.44 40.70 -25.15
C CYS A 86 32.34 42.22 -25.29
N ASN A 87 31.68 42.91 -24.36
CA ASN A 87 31.93 44.34 -24.21
C ASN A 87 33.24 44.50 -23.44
N GLY A 88 34.33 44.45 -24.20
CA GLY A 88 35.65 44.86 -23.74
C GLY A 88 35.71 46.38 -23.60
N HIS A 89 36.11 46.82 -22.41
CA HIS A 89 36.76 48.10 -22.11
C HIS A 89 36.07 49.40 -22.55
N LEU A 90 35.24 49.95 -21.65
CA LEU A 90 35.54 51.29 -21.14
C LEU A 90 35.50 51.27 -19.62
N ARG A 91 36.63 51.68 -19.05
CA ARG A 91 36.90 51.76 -17.62
C ARG A 91 36.29 53.06 -17.12
N GLU A 92 34.99 53.03 -16.83
CA GLU A 92 34.33 54.11 -16.11
C GLU A 92 33.64 53.50 -14.89
N CYS A 93 34.18 53.81 -13.71
CA CYS A 93 33.57 53.54 -12.43
C CYS A 93 32.24 54.30 -12.34
N VAL A 94 31.18 53.70 -12.85
CA VAL A 94 29.81 54.08 -12.49
C VAL A 94 29.29 53.01 -11.56
N TYR A 95 28.90 53.47 -10.38
CA TYR A 95 28.25 52.74 -9.30
C TYR A 95 27.43 51.56 -9.79
N ALA A 96 27.58 50.44 -9.08
CA ALA A 96 26.73 49.28 -9.16
C ALA A 96 25.25 49.71 -9.28
N SER A 97 24.69 49.61 -10.48
CA SER A 97 23.25 49.57 -10.66
C SER A 97 22.77 48.23 -10.12
N PRO A 98 21.99 48.21 -9.02
CA PRO A 98 21.48 46.98 -8.43
C PRO A 98 20.16 46.56 -9.05
N ASP A 99 19.84 47.01 -10.26
CA ASP A 99 18.48 46.90 -10.79
C ASP A 99 18.44 46.00 -12.02
N PHE A 100 18.49 44.69 -11.74
CA PHE A 100 17.54 43.78 -12.40
C PHE A 100 16.15 44.25 -11.96
N THR A 101 15.59 45.26 -12.61
CA THR A 101 14.27 45.79 -12.26
C THR A 101 13.24 44.67 -12.36
N ALA A 102 12.39 44.57 -11.34
CA ALA A 102 11.34 43.55 -11.24
C ALA A 102 10.39 43.54 -12.46
N THR A 103 10.37 44.60 -13.25
CA THR A 103 9.51 44.78 -14.44
C THR A 103 9.94 43.95 -15.65
N ASP A 104 11.24 43.72 -15.89
CA ASP A 104 11.69 42.80 -16.95
C ASP A 104 11.59 41.33 -16.54
N SER A 105 11.55 41.08 -15.22
CA SER A 105 11.26 39.77 -14.63
C SER A 105 9.81 39.36 -14.84
N GLU A 106 8.84 40.29 -14.76
CA GLU A 106 7.41 39.98 -14.94
C GLU A 106 7.08 39.53 -16.37
N GLY A 107 7.58 40.24 -17.38
CA GLY A 107 7.41 39.87 -18.79
C GLY A 107 8.11 38.56 -19.17
N ALA A 108 9.28 38.29 -18.58
CA ALA A 108 9.99 37.02 -18.73
C ALA A 108 9.26 35.86 -18.03
N THR A 109 8.62 36.09 -16.87
CA THR A 109 7.81 35.06 -16.18
C THR A 109 6.51 34.73 -16.92
N ALA A 110 5.88 35.69 -17.60
CA ALA A 110 4.67 35.46 -18.38
C ALA A 110 4.93 34.56 -19.62
N LYS A 111 6.01 34.83 -20.39
CA LYS A 111 6.42 33.97 -21.53
C LYS A 111 7.00 32.60 -21.09
N MET A 112 7.47 32.50 -19.86
CA MET A 112 7.94 31.25 -19.24
C MET A 112 6.79 30.29 -18.92
N GLN A 113 5.63 30.82 -18.56
CA GLN A 113 4.45 30.03 -18.20
C GLN A 113 3.88 29.25 -19.40
N GLU A 114 4.03 29.78 -20.62
CA GLU A 114 3.60 29.10 -21.86
C GLU A 114 4.52 27.93 -22.28
N ASN A 115 5.81 27.96 -21.92
CA ASN A 115 6.78 26.93 -22.34
C ASN A 115 7.10 25.91 -21.23
N ALA A 116 6.51 26.09 -20.05
CA ALA A 116 6.58 25.16 -18.96
C ALA A 116 5.70 23.93 -19.26
N ALA A 117 6.31 22.98 -19.96
CA ALA A 117 6.15 21.54 -19.74
C ALA A 117 5.09 21.17 -18.67
N SER A 118 3.84 21.03 -19.12
CA SER A 118 2.72 20.69 -18.26
C SER A 118 2.64 19.17 -18.07
N PHE A 119 2.14 18.72 -16.91
CA PHE A 119 1.92 17.30 -16.69
C PHE A 119 0.90 16.77 -17.71
N ALA A 120 1.33 15.78 -18.49
CA ALA A 120 0.45 15.00 -19.37
C ALA A 120 0.06 13.74 -18.60
N ILE A 121 -1.22 13.67 -18.21
CA ILE A 121 -1.76 12.54 -17.44
C ILE A 121 -2.56 11.65 -18.39
N PRO A 122 -2.10 10.41 -18.68
CA PRO A 122 -2.86 9.49 -19.51
C PRO A 122 -4.23 9.16 -18.90
N GLU A 123 -5.22 8.94 -19.77
CA GLU A 123 -6.60 8.61 -19.37
C GLU A 123 -6.67 7.32 -18.54
N SER A 124 -5.77 6.37 -18.79
CA SER A 124 -5.65 5.13 -18.02
C SER A 124 -5.33 5.35 -16.53
N ILE A 125 -4.78 6.51 -16.15
CA ILE A 125 -4.38 6.79 -14.76
C ILE A 125 -5.01 8.06 -14.18
N CYS A 126 -5.80 8.79 -14.95
CA CYS A 126 -6.36 10.07 -14.52
C CYS A 126 -7.36 9.93 -13.35
N HIS A 127 -7.93 8.74 -13.16
CA HIS A 127 -8.88 8.43 -12.10
C HIS A 127 -8.21 8.05 -10.76
N LEU A 128 -6.89 7.86 -10.71
CA LEU A 128 -6.18 7.47 -9.48
C LEU A 128 -6.24 8.58 -8.44
N ALA A 129 -6.85 8.27 -7.28
CA ALA A 129 -7.08 9.23 -6.21
C ALA A 129 -5.86 9.39 -5.29
N PHE A 130 -5.52 10.63 -4.92
CA PHE A 130 -4.34 10.91 -4.10
C PHE A 130 -4.38 10.30 -2.68
N ASN A 131 -5.58 10.05 -2.15
CA ASN A 131 -5.76 9.41 -0.84
C ASN A 131 -5.41 7.91 -0.85
N GLU A 132 -5.37 7.28 -2.03
CA GLU A 132 -5.04 5.86 -2.22
C GLU A 132 -3.58 5.67 -2.64
N LEU A 133 -2.93 6.72 -3.17
CA LEU A 133 -1.57 6.68 -3.66
C LEU A 133 -0.52 6.85 -2.54
N PRO A 134 0.71 6.34 -2.74
CA PRO A 134 1.79 6.48 -1.77
C PRO A 134 2.45 7.85 -1.88
N ILE A 135 1.76 8.86 -1.35
CA ILE A 135 2.23 10.24 -1.38
C ILE A 135 2.82 10.68 -0.03
N THR A 136 3.85 11.51 -0.09
CA THR A 136 4.44 12.16 1.07
C THR A 136 3.48 13.19 1.65
N THR A 137 3.66 13.54 2.92
CA THR A 137 2.88 14.62 3.56
C THR A 137 3.01 15.95 2.81
N ARG A 138 4.17 16.21 2.16
CA ARG A 138 4.37 17.43 1.37
C ARG A 138 3.49 17.43 0.14
N LEU A 139 3.52 16.36 -0.65
CA LEU A 139 2.63 16.24 -1.81
C LEU A 139 1.16 16.27 -1.40
N ALA A 140 0.78 15.57 -0.32
CA ALA A 140 -0.58 15.59 0.23
C ALA A 140 -1.06 17.01 0.60
N ASN A 141 -0.18 17.86 1.11
CA ASN A 141 -0.51 19.26 1.42
C ASN A 141 -0.64 20.11 0.15
N VAL A 142 0.21 19.90 -0.84
CA VAL A 142 0.14 20.59 -2.13
C VAL A 142 -1.17 20.25 -2.84
N VAL A 143 -1.50 18.96 -3.03
CA VAL A 143 -2.74 18.55 -3.71
C VAL A 143 -3.98 19.05 -2.98
N ARG A 144 -3.98 19.06 -1.63
CA ARG A 144 -5.06 19.64 -0.84
C ARG A 144 -5.18 21.15 -1.05
N SER A 145 -4.06 21.87 -1.09
CA SER A 145 -4.06 23.34 -1.27
C SER A 145 -4.57 23.78 -2.64
N ILE A 146 -4.38 22.95 -3.67
CA ILE A 146 -4.89 23.20 -5.02
C ILE A 146 -6.28 22.58 -5.27
N GLY A 147 -6.85 21.88 -4.27
CA GLY A 147 -8.13 21.19 -4.40
C GLY A 147 -8.12 19.93 -5.28
N ALA A 148 -6.94 19.41 -5.64
CA ALA A 148 -6.79 18.21 -6.44
C ALA A 148 -7.11 16.95 -5.62
N ARG A 149 -7.93 16.08 -6.20
CA ARG A 149 -8.37 14.80 -5.63
C ARG A 149 -7.78 13.60 -6.37
N SER A 150 -7.48 13.73 -7.66
CA SER A 150 -6.89 12.66 -8.49
C SER A 150 -5.68 13.15 -9.31
N LEU A 151 -4.92 12.20 -9.88
CA LEU A 151 -3.85 12.53 -10.83
C LEU A 151 -4.38 13.33 -12.03
N GLY A 152 -5.62 13.07 -12.47
CA GLY A 152 -6.25 13.80 -13.56
C GLY A 152 -6.39 15.29 -13.31
N ASP A 153 -6.54 15.72 -12.06
CA ASP A 153 -6.62 17.15 -11.69
C ASP A 153 -5.30 17.90 -11.88
N LEU A 154 -4.19 17.17 -12.02
CA LEU A 154 -2.88 17.73 -12.38
C LEU A 154 -2.70 17.87 -13.90
N ASN A 155 -3.60 17.32 -14.71
CA ASN A 155 -3.48 17.39 -16.16
C ASN A 155 -3.45 18.85 -16.62
N ARG A 156 -2.49 19.20 -17.47
CA ARG A 156 -2.24 20.57 -17.96
C ARG A 156 -1.73 21.56 -16.89
N ARG A 157 -1.53 21.16 -15.64
CA ARG A 157 -0.80 21.98 -14.66
C ARG A 157 0.68 21.95 -14.98
N SER A 158 1.37 23.08 -14.85
CA SER A 158 2.82 23.12 -15.05
C SER A 158 3.58 22.89 -13.75
N ALA A 159 4.79 22.32 -13.85
CA ALA A 159 5.66 22.19 -12.67
C ALA A 159 5.95 23.57 -12.02
N PHE A 160 6.09 24.61 -12.83
CA PHE A 160 6.32 25.98 -12.36
C PHE A 160 5.13 26.55 -11.61
N GLU A 161 3.91 26.31 -12.07
CA GLU A 161 2.68 26.67 -11.36
C GLU A 161 2.65 26.01 -9.97
N LEU A 162 2.95 24.71 -9.89
CA LEU A 162 2.98 24.00 -8.61
C LEU A 162 4.10 24.51 -7.68
N LEU A 163 5.25 24.94 -8.22
CA LEU A 163 6.34 25.52 -7.43
C LEU A 163 6.01 26.88 -6.80
N GLN A 164 4.92 27.54 -7.20
CA GLN A 164 4.44 28.76 -6.54
C GLN A 164 3.86 28.47 -5.14
N TYR A 165 3.48 27.22 -4.86
CA TYR A 165 2.94 26.82 -3.58
C TYR A 165 4.06 26.58 -2.56
N ARG A 166 3.95 27.19 -1.37
CA ARG A 166 4.98 27.15 -0.30
C ARG A 166 5.45 25.74 0.08
N ALA A 167 4.57 24.74 -0.02
CA ALA A 167 4.86 23.35 0.33
C ALA A 167 5.45 22.53 -0.82
N CYS A 168 5.50 23.08 -2.04
CA CYS A 168 5.94 22.40 -3.24
C CYS A 168 7.39 22.76 -3.57
N GLY A 169 8.29 21.79 -3.40
CA GLY A 169 9.65 21.86 -3.91
C GLY A 169 9.86 20.91 -5.09
N TRP A 170 11.05 20.91 -5.66
CA TRP A 170 11.42 20.01 -6.75
C TRP A 170 11.30 18.53 -6.39
N GLY A 171 11.57 18.16 -5.13
CA GLY A 171 11.32 16.80 -4.66
C GLY A 171 9.84 16.39 -4.78
N THR A 172 8.91 17.31 -4.57
CA THR A 172 7.47 17.08 -4.73
C THR A 172 7.08 16.95 -6.21
N ILE A 173 7.69 17.75 -7.08
CA ILE A 173 7.50 17.62 -8.54
C ILE A 173 8.02 16.26 -9.04
N SER A 174 9.21 15.86 -8.59
CA SER A 174 9.80 14.56 -8.93
C SER A 174 8.94 13.40 -8.42
N GLU A 175 8.37 13.53 -7.22
CA GLU A 175 7.42 12.56 -6.67
C GLU A 175 6.16 12.42 -7.54
N ILE A 176 5.57 13.52 -8.02
CA ILE A 176 4.43 13.50 -8.97
C ILE A 176 4.81 12.74 -10.25
N GLN A 177 5.98 13.01 -10.82
CA GLN A 177 6.46 12.34 -12.03
C GLN A 177 6.63 10.84 -11.80
N GLN A 178 7.23 10.44 -10.69
CA GLN A 178 7.39 9.02 -10.34
C GLN A 178 6.03 8.33 -10.18
N LEU A 179 5.03 9.00 -9.61
CA LEU A 179 3.67 8.44 -9.52
C LEU A 179 3.03 8.27 -10.89
N ILE A 180 3.23 9.23 -11.81
CA ILE A 180 2.75 9.13 -13.19
C ILE A 180 3.44 7.94 -13.89
N GLU A 181 4.77 7.85 -13.81
CA GLU A 181 5.54 6.76 -14.43
C GLU A 181 5.12 5.38 -13.91
N ARG A 182 4.93 5.24 -12.59
CA ARG A 182 4.43 4.02 -11.95
C ARG A 182 2.99 3.70 -12.33
N GLY A 183 2.14 4.71 -12.48
CA GLY A 183 0.78 4.52 -13.00
C GLY A 183 0.80 4.01 -14.43
N VAL A 184 1.61 4.64 -15.29
CA VAL A 184 1.73 4.26 -16.71
C VAL A 184 2.30 2.87 -16.90
N SER A 185 3.19 2.41 -16.02
CA SER A 185 3.70 1.03 -16.05
C SER A 185 2.66 -0.02 -15.64
N GLY A 186 1.46 0.40 -15.20
CA GLY A 186 0.41 -0.49 -14.74
C GLY A 186 0.58 -0.94 -13.29
N GLU A 187 1.51 -0.36 -12.52
CA GLU A 187 1.74 -0.76 -11.11
C GLU A 187 0.48 -0.60 -10.24
N PHE A 188 -0.38 0.36 -10.59
CA PHE A 188 -1.62 0.67 -9.89
C PHE A 188 -2.88 0.10 -10.57
N ASP A 189 -2.72 -0.65 -11.67
CA ASP A 189 -3.85 -1.17 -12.44
C ASP A 189 -4.59 -2.25 -11.64
N VAL A 190 -5.87 -2.02 -11.40
CA VAL A 190 -6.73 -2.94 -10.64
C VAL A 190 -7.36 -4.00 -11.56
N ALA A 191 -7.49 -3.70 -12.86
CA ALA A 191 -8.10 -4.60 -13.84
C ALA A 191 -7.24 -5.85 -14.12
N GLN A 192 -5.93 -5.76 -13.87
CA GLN A 192 -4.97 -6.86 -14.00
C GLN A 192 -4.95 -7.83 -12.81
N ILE A 193 -5.78 -7.61 -11.78
CA ILE A 193 -5.84 -8.53 -10.64
C ILE A 193 -6.58 -9.79 -11.07
N GLU A 194 -5.84 -10.88 -11.22
CA GLU A 194 -6.41 -12.20 -11.39
C GLU A 194 -6.84 -12.77 -10.04
N GLU A 195 -8.13 -13.09 -9.89
CA GLU A 195 -8.66 -13.56 -8.62
C GLU A 195 -7.87 -14.78 -8.09
N ALA A 196 -7.55 -15.74 -8.97
CA ALA A 196 -6.80 -16.95 -8.63
C ALA A 196 -5.40 -16.66 -8.06
N ALA A 197 -4.73 -15.62 -8.55
CA ALA A 197 -3.37 -15.24 -8.12
C ALA A 197 -3.34 -14.18 -6.99
N ALA A 198 -4.50 -13.61 -6.63
CA ALA A 198 -4.61 -12.47 -5.71
C ALA A 198 -3.89 -12.68 -4.36
N ALA A 199 -3.96 -13.89 -3.79
CA ALA A 199 -3.27 -14.21 -2.55
C ALA A 199 -1.74 -14.11 -2.72
N SER A 200 -1.18 -14.84 -3.69
CA SER A 200 0.27 -14.82 -3.96
C SER A 200 0.78 -13.43 -4.31
N GLU A 201 0.00 -12.66 -5.06
CA GLU A 201 0.35 -11.31 -5.45
C GLU A 201 0.39 -10.39 -4.22
N LEU A 202 -0.64 -10.41 -3.37
CA LEU A 202 -0.68 -9.60 -2.15
C LEU A 202 0.54 -9.87 -1.26
N LEU A 203 0.89 -11.14 -1.05
CA LEU A 203 2.02 -11.52 -0.22
C LEU A 203 3.32 -10.92 -0.78
N SER A 204 3.55 -11.06 -2.08
CA SER A 204 4.71 -10.47 -2.77
C SER A 204 4.76 -8.95 -2.62
N LEU A 205 3.65 -8.24 -2.86
CA LEU A 205 3.61 -6.78 -2.76
C LEU A 205 3.88 -6.30 -1.33
N VAL A 206 3.32 -6.99 -0.33
CA VAL A 206 3.49 -6.63 1.08
C VAL A 206 4.93 -6.91 1.55
N GLU A 207 5.55 -8.02 1.14
CA GLU A 207 6.97 -8.29 1.43
C GLU A 207 7.90 -7.24 0.79
N GLN A 208 7.64 -6.86 -0.47
CA GLN A 208 8.34 -5.75 -1.12
C GLN A 208 8.11 -4.41 -0.39
N GLY A 209 6.89 -4.18 0.11
CA GLY A 209 6.54 -3.06 0.98
C GLY A 209 7.39 -3.01 2.22
N LEU A 210 7.45 -4.13 2.94
CA LEU A 210 8.27 -4.26 4.14
C LEU A 210 9.75 -4.03 3.85
N ALA A 211 10.26 -4.51 2.72
CA ALA A 211 11.65 -4.31 2.33
C ALA A 211 12.00 -2.82 2.11
N LYS A 212 11.04 -2.01 1.62
CA LYS A 212 11.20 -0.56 1.38
C LYS A 212 11.05 0.30 2.64
N LEU A 213 10.55 -0.26 3.75
CA LEU A 213 10.36 0.49 4.99
C LEU A 213 11.69 0.87 5.66
N PRO A 214 11.74 2.00 6.40
CA PRO A 214 12.85 2.29 7.30
C PRO A 214 13.09 1.11 8.26
N LEU A 215 14.35 0.75 8.50
CA LEU A 215 14.73 -0.43 9.28
C LEU A 215 14.00 -0.52 10.63
N ARG A 216 13.88 0.60 11.34
CA ARG A 216 13.20 0.67 12.64
C ARG A 216 11.70 0.35 12.52
N ASP A 217 11.02 0.99 11.57
CA ASP A 217 9.59 0.84 11.39
C ASP A 217 9.26 -0.59 10.91
N ARG A 218 10.11 -1.15 10.05
CA ARG A 218 10.10 -2.57 9.66
C ARG A 218 10.21 -3.49 10.88
N GLN A 219 11.19 -3.27 11.76
CA GLN A 219 11.36 -4.06 12.98
C GLN A 219 10.13 -3.99 13.90
N PHE A 220 9.45 -2.85 13.99
CA PHE A 220 8.22 -2.74 14.79
C PHE A 220 7.11 -3.60 14.22
N VAL A 221 6.95 -3.60 12.89
CA VAL A 221 5.95 -4.44 12.23
C VAL A 221 6.28 -5.91 12.44
N LEU A 222 7.53 -6.33 12.17
CA LEU A 222 7.97 -7.72 12.32
C LEU A 222 7.78 -8.22 13.76
N ALA A 223 8.20 -7.44 14.76
CA ALA A 223 8.01 -7.77 16.17
C ALA A 223 6.52 -7.89 16.56
N ARG A 224 5.66 -7.08 15.95
CA ARG A 224 4.22 -7.07 16.24
C ARG A 224 3.47 -8.24 15.61
N ILE A 225 3.92 -8.72 14.45
CA ILE A 225 3.36 -9.89 13.75
C ILE A 225 4.07 -11.21 14.11
N GLY A 226 5.05 -11.16 15.00
CA GLY A 226 5.82 -12.35 15.42
C GLY A 226 6.79 -12.88 14.36
N ALA A 227 7.18 -12.07 13.38
CA ALA A 227 8.14 -12.46 12.35
C ALA A 227 9.59 -12.28 12.82
N GLN A 228 10.44 -13.28 12.55
CA GLN A 228 11.84 -13.26 12.95
C GLN A 228 12.67 -12.35 12.04
N THR A 229 13.53 -11.51 12.63
CA THR A 229 14.54 -10.74 11.90
C THR A 229 15.91 -11.35 12.21
N GLY A 230 16.36 -12.32 11.41
CA GLY A 230 17.74 -12.84 11.50
C GLY A 230 17.88 -14.35 11.37
N SER A 231 18.99 -14.76 10.75
CA SER A 231 19.43 -16.13 10.46
C SER A 231 19.94 -16.92 11.69
N GLY A 232 19.68 -16.44 12.90
CA GLY A 232 20.26 -16.96 14.13
C GLY A 232 19.38 -17.97 14.86
N ARG A 233 19.52 -19.24 14.47
CA ARG A 233 19.24 -20.47 15.24
C ARG A 233 17.95 -20.50 16.08
N SER A 234 16.85 -20.76 15.37
CA SER A 234 16.10 -22.03 15.47
C SER A 234 14.85 -21.90 14.59
N PRO A 235 14.80 -22.58 13.42
CA PRO A 235 13.58 -22.61 12.63
C PRO A 235 12.50 -23.32 13.45
N GLY A 236 11.49 -22.58 13.89
CA GLY A 236 10.37 -23.10 14.69
C GLY A 236 10.10 -22.39 16.02
N ALA A 237 10.93 -21.43 16.44
CA ALA A 237 10.57 -20.55 17.56
C ALA A 237 9.83 -19.33 17.03
N ASP A 238 8.53 -19.47 16.74
CA ASP A 238 7.65 -18.32 16.52
C ASP A 238 7.79 -17.37 17.70
N LEU A 239 8.33 -16.18 17.44
CA LEU A 239 8.45 -15.15 18.46
C LEU A 239 7.03 -14.74 18.85
N LEU A 240 6.75 -14.83 20.15
CA LEU A 240 5.53 -14.28 20.73
C LEU A 240 5.31 -12.85 20.20
N CYS A 241 4.13 -12.62 19.63
CA CYS A 241 3.72 -11.30 19.18
C CYS A 241 3.91 -10.29 20.31
N LEU A 242 4.84 -9.35 20.14
CA LEU A 242 5.10 -8.37 21.18
C LEU A 242 3.96 -7.35 21.23
N SER A 243 3.54 -7.03 22.44
CA SER A 243 2.66 -5.89 22.69
C SER A 243 3.37 -4.57 22.37
N TYR A 244 2.59 -3.52 22.11
CA TYR A 244 3.14 -2.18 21.90
C TYR A 244 3.96 -1.67 23.10
N ALA A 245 3.65 -2.12 24.32
CA ALA A 245 4.41 -1.76 25.51
C ALA A 245 5.77 -2.46 25.56
N GLU A 246 5.85 -3.74 25.18
CA GLU A 246 7.10 -4.49 25.09
C GLU A 246 8.02 -3.93 24.01
N ILE A 247 7.48 -3.64 22.82
CA ILE A 247 8.23 -2.96 21.75
C ILE A 247 8.69 -1.59 22.25
N GLY A 248 7.82 -0.83 22.91
CA GLY A 248 8.17 0.47 23.49
C GLY A 248 9.37 0.38 24.44
N ARG A 249 9.35 -0.56 25.39
CA ARG A 249 10.47 -0.79 26.31
C ARG A 249 11.77 -1.14 25.59
N ARG A 250 11.73 -2.00 24.56
CA ARG A 250 12.92 -2.40 23.80
C ARG A 250 13.59 -1.25 23.05
N TYR A 251 12.82 -0.26 22.61
CA TYR A 251 13.30 0.85 21.78
C TYR A 251 13.30 2.21 22.50
N GLY A 252 13.06 2.25 23.81
CA GLY A 252 13.00 3.50 24.57
C GLY A 252 11.84 4.42 24.17
N LEU A 253 10.69 3.87 23.76
CA LEU A 253 9.50 4.59 23.32
C LEU A 253 8.28 4.27 24.18
N THR A 254 7.32 5.19 24.21
CA THR A 254 6.02 4.93 24.85
C THR A 254 5.15 3.99 24.02
N ARG A 255 4.25 3.25 24.68
CA ARG A 255 3.23 2.41 24.02
C ARG A 255 2.47 3.17 22.94
N ALA A 256 2.02 4.39 23.25
CA ALA A 256 1.24 5.22 22.33
C ALA A 256 2.06 5.63 21.09
N ARG A 257 3.36 5.93 21.27
CA ARG A 257 4.24 6.26 20.16
C ARG A 257 4.46 5.07 19.24
N VAL A 258 4.70 3.89 19.78
CA VAL A 258 4.84 2.66 18.97
C VAL A 258 3.55 2.36 18.21
N HIS A 259 2.39 2.44 18.87
CA HIS A 259 1.10 2.25 18.21
C HIS A 259 0.91 3.22 17.03
N LYS A 260 1.23 4.51 17.22
CA LYS A 260 1.15 5.52 16.15
C LYS A 260 2.09 5.21 14.99
N VAL A 261 3.34 4.84 15.27
CA VAL A 261 4.30 4.44 14.22
C VAL A 261 3.77 3.23 13.46
N PHE A 262 3.36 2.18 14.17
CA PHE A 262 2.81 0.97 13.56
C PHE A 262 1.58 1.25 12.68
N ALA A 263 0.62 2.04 13.16
CA ALA A 263 -0.57 2.41 12.38
C ALA A 263 -0.20 3.20 11.12
N ASN A 264 0.72 4.16 11.22
CA ASN A 264 1.21 4.91 10.06
C ASN A 264 1.95 4.01 9.07
N THR A 265 2.73 3.05 9.55
CA THR A 265 3.45 2.10 8.71
C THR A 265 2.48 1.18 7.95
N LEU A 266 1.42 0.69 8.59
CA LEU A 266 0.39 -0.10 7.92
C LEU A 266 -0.38 0.70 6.87
N ASP A 267 -0.72 1.97 7.17
CA ASP A 267 -1.34 2.88 6.19
C ASP A 267 -0.42 3.09 4.98
N SER A 268 0.87 3.32 5.21
CA SER A 268 1.88 3.42 4.15
C SER A 268 1.98 2.12 3.34
N LEU A 269 2.03 0.95 3.99
CA LEU A 269 2.09 -0.34 3.29
C LEU A 269 0.86 -0.56 2.40
N ARG A 270 -0.33 -0.25 2.93
CA ARG A 270 -1.60 -0.34 2.20
C ARG A 270 -1.62 0.57 0.97
N LYS A 271 -1.01 1.76 1.04
CA LYS A 271 -0.96 2.73 -0.08
C LYS A 271 0.23 2.54 -1.01
N SER A 272 1.23 1.75 -0.62
CA SER A 272 2.51 1.67 -1.35
C SER A 272 2.36 1.21 -2.80
N TRP A 273 1.29 0.49 -3.14
CA TRP A 273 0.90 0.07 -4.49
C TRP A 273 -0.45 0.66 -4.94
N GLY A 274 -0.80 1.85 -4.43
CA GLY A 274 -2.04 2.53 -4.79
C GLY A 274 -3.29 1.73 -4.40
N PRO A 275 -4.34 1.70 -5.26
CA PRO A 275 -5.58 0.95 -5.01
C PRO A 275 -5.42 -0.57 -5.08
N ARG A 276 -4.27 -1.07 -5.57
CA ARG A 276 -4.05 -2.49 -5.84
C ARG A 276 -4.04 -3.36 -4.58
N VAL A 277 -3.28 -2.97 -3.56
CA VAL A 277 -3.26 -3.69 -2.26
C VAL A 277 -4.63 -3.70 -1.57
N PRO A 278 -5.34 -2.56 -1.43
CA PRO A 278 -6.72 -2.54 -0.95
C PRO A 278 -7.64 -3.49 -1.73
N ARG A 279 -7.54 -3.52 -3.06
CA ARG A 279 -8.37 -4.42 -3.87
C ARG A 279 -8.04 -5.90 -3.63
N LEU A 280 -6.76 -6.25 -3.55
CA LEU A 280 -6.34 -7.62 -3.24
C LEU A 280 -6.84 -8.07 -1.86
N LEU A 281 -6.81 -7.18 -0.87
CA LEU A 281 -7.41 -7.42 0.45
C LEU A 281 -8.93 -7.63 0.36
N GLU A 282 -9.63 -6.86 -0.48
CA GLU A 282 -11.07 -7.06 -0.73
C GLU A 282 -11.36 -8.42 -1.38
N VAL A 283 -10.54 -8.86 -2.33
CA VAL A 283 -10.69 -10.19 -2.96
C VAL A 283 -10.54 -11.30 -1.91
N ILE A 284 -9.51 -11.21 -1.07
CA ILE A 284 -9.30 -12.15 0.05
C ILE A 284 -10.49 -12.12 1.02
N LYS A 285 -10.94 -10.92 1.41
CA LYS A 285 -12.11 -10.73 2.27
C LYS A 285 -13.34 -11.42 1.68
N TRP A 286 -13.61 -11.17 0.39
CA TRP A 286 -14.77 -11.71 -0.31
C TRP A 286 -14.73 -13.24 -0.36
N ARG A 287 -13.56 -13.85 -0.58
CA ARG A 287 -13.39 -15.31 -0.55
C ARG A 287 -13.71 -15.90 0.82
N CYS A 288 -13.17 -15.30 1.90
CA CYS A 288 -13.46 -15.74 3.26
C CYS A 288 -14.94 -15.63 3.62
N VAL A 289 -15.58 -14.51 3.27
CA VAL A 289 -17.00 -14.27 3.59
C VAL A 289 -17.93 -15.15 2.75
N SER A 290 -17.66 -15.31 1.46
CA SER A 290 -18.54 -16.07 0.55
C SER A 290 -18.58 -17.55 0.86
N ALA A 291 -17.46 -18.11 1.31
CA ALA A 291 -17.37 -19.52 1.70
C ALA A 291 -17.48 -19.76 3.22
N ILE A 292 -17.68 -18.68 4.00
CA ILE A 292 -17.93 -18.68 5.45
C ILE A 292 -16.83 -19.45 6.22
N PHE A 293 -15.58 -19.06 5.99
CA PHE A 293 -14.45 -19.53 6.78
C PHE A 293 -13.48 -18.39 7.12
N PRO A 294 -12.77 -18.47 8.26
CA PRO A 294 -11.68 -17.55 8.56
C PRO A 294 -10.43 -17.92 7.76
N LEU A 295 -9.62 -16.91 7.40
CA LEU A 295 -8.31 -17.09 6.79
C LEU A 295 -7.33 -17.73 7.79
N THR A 296 -6.93 -18.97 7.56
CA THR A 296 -5.90 -19.68 8.32
C THR A 296 -4.57 -19.73 7.56
N PRO A 297 -3.43 -19.98 8.22
CA PRO A 297 -2.14 -20.17 7.54
C PRO A 297 -2.20 -21.28 6.47
N GLN A 298 -2.84 -22.41 6.77
CA GLN A 298 -2.97 -23.56 5.85
C GLN A 298 -3.85 -23.22 4.64
N LEU A 299 -4.92 -22.46 4.86
CA LEU A 299 -5.78 -22.00 3.77
C LEU A 299 -5.04 -21.02 2.87
N LEU A 300 -4.31 -20.07 3.47
CA LEU A 300 -3.51 -19.11 2.73
C LEU A 300 -2.44 -19.82 1.88
N GLU A 301 -1.77 -20.82 2.45
CA GLU A 301 -0.80 -21.65 1.72
C GLU A 301 -1.45 -22.37 0.53
N LYS A 302 -2.65 -22.94 0.72
CA LYS A 302 -3.42 -23.57 -0.37
C LYS A 302 -3.77 -22.57 -1.48
N TRP A 303 -4.14 -21.34 -1.13
CA TRP A 303 -4.50 -20.29 -2.10
C TRP A 303 -3.32 -19.73 -2.87
N VAL A 304 -2.17 -19.62 -2.23
CA VAL A 304 -0.91 -19.28 -2.89
C VAL A 304 -0.48 -20.41 -3.85
N GLY A 305 -0.88 -21.64 -3.52
CA GLY A 305 -0.70 -22.84 -4.33
C GLY A 305 0.71 -23.42 -4.22
N SER A 306 0.85 -24.75 -4.28
CA SER A 306 2.17 -25.41 -4.30
C SER A 306 3.04 -25.02 -5.52
N ARG A 307 2.45 -24.39 -6.55
CA ARG A 307 3.17 -23.86 -7.72
C ARG A 307 4.03 -22.64 -7.39
N ALA A 308 3.74 -21.92 -6.30
CA ALA A 308 4.65 -20.92 -5.74
C ALA A 308 5.74 -21.57 -4.87
N ALA A 309 6.22 -22.75 -5.24
CA ALA A 309 7.53 -23.23 -4.82
C ALA A 309 8.59 -22.25 -5.35
N PHE A 310 8.72 -21.11 -4.67
CA PHE A 310 9.91 -20.27 -4.56
C PHE A 310 10.72 -20.11 -5.84
N SER A 311 10.01 -19.85 -6.96
CA SER A 311 10.66 -19.59 -8.22
C SER A 311 11.56 -18.38 -8.06
N SER A 312 12.84 -18.59 -8.38
CA SER A 312 13.96 -17.67 -8.25
C SER A 312 14.31 -17.24 -6.82
N ARG A 313 14.97 -18.15 -6.09
CA ARG A 313 16.05 -17.75 -5.17
C ARG A 313 16.94 -16.74 -5.92
N PRO A 314 17.01 -15.46 -5.55
CA PRO A 314 17.82 -14.50 -6.29
C PRO A 314 19.28 -14.94 -6.18
N THR A 315 19.86 -15.40 -7.29
CA THR A 315 21.23 -15.92 -7.37
C THR A 315 22.30 -14.84 -7.22
N THR A 316 21.92 -13.58 -7.01
CA THR A 316 22.85 -12.45 -7.02
C THR A 316 22.62 -11.50 -5.83
N GLY A 317 23.37 -11.74 -4.76
CA GLY A 317 24.04 -10.71 -3.96
C GLY A 317 23.27 -9.93 -2.87
N ASN A 318 21.95 -9.74 -2.93
CA ASN A 318 21.24 -8.84 -2.01
C ASN A 318 20.46 -9.54 -0.87
N TYR A 319 21.12 -10.47 -0.17
CA TYR A 319 20.52 -11.26 0.92
C TYR A 319 20.08 -10.45 2.15
N LEU A 320 20.44 -9.17 2.26
CA LEU A 320 20.11 -8.35 3.43
C LEU A 320 18.69 -7.75 3.39
N ASN A 321 17.97 -7.84 2.26
CA ASN A 321 16.70 -7.13 2.09
C ASN A 321 15.48 -8.01 1.78
N SER A 322 15.63 -9.30 1.45
CA SER A 322 14.45 -10.16 1.23
C SER A 322 13.90 -10.67 2.57
N VAL A 323 12.95 -9.93 3.13
CA VAL A 323 12.15 -10.38 4.27
C VAL A 323 11.13 -11.38 3.76
N ARG A 324 11.33 -12.66 4.07
CA ARG A 324 10.35 -13.71 3.79
C ARG A 324 9.61 -14.05 5.08
N LEU A 325 8.29 -13.88 5.08
CA LEU A 325 7.46 -14.13 6.26
C LEU A 325 6.94 -15.57 6.28
N SER A 326 6.68 -16.11 7.47
CA SER A 326 5.90 -17.35 7.63
C SER A 326 4.43 -17.11 7.26
N MET A 327 3.65 -18.16 7.02
CA MET A 327 2.22 -18.01 6.69
C MET A 327 1.44 -17.43 7.88
N GLU A 328 1.81 -17.78 9.10
CA GLU A 328 1.28 -17.22 10.35
C GLU A 328 1.52 -15.71 10.40
N ALA A 329 2.74 -15.27 10.11
CA ALA A 329 3.09 -13.85 10.06
C ALA A 329 2.33 -13.11 8.94
N HIS A 330 2.16 -13.74 7.76
CA HIS A 330 1.34 -13.18 6.68
C HIS A 330 -0.12 -13.00 7.10
N VAL A 331 -0.75 -14.01 7.71
CA VAL A 331 -2.14 -13.91 8.18
C VAL A 331 -2.30 -12.79 9.21
N ARG A 332 -1.37 -12.67 10.17
CA ARG A 332 -1.36 -11.58 11.16
C ARG A 332 -1.20 -10.21 10.49
N LEU A 333 -0.35 -10.11 9.47
CA LEU A 333 -0.13 -8.87 8.74
C LEU A 333 -1.38 -8.49 7.92
N ILE A 334 -2.04 -9.45 7.28
CA ILE A 334 -3.31 -9.24 6.57
C ILE A 334 -4.38 -8.69 7.52
N VAL A 335 -4.55 -9.27 8.72
CA VAL A 335 -5.45 -8.73 9.77
C VAL A 335 -5.08 -7.31 10.16
N ALA A 336 -3.77 -7.05 10.28
CA ALA A 336 -3.30 -5.73 10.68
C ALA A 336 -3.61 -4.68 9.60
N LEU A 337 -3.49 -5.05 8.31
CA LEU A 337 -3.81 -4.19 7.17
C LEU A 337 -5.32 -3.97 6.98
N ASP A 338 -6.14 -5.00 7.23
CA ASP A 338 -7.59 -4.93 7.24
C ASP A 338 -8.22 -5.80 8.34
N LYS A 339 -8.64 -5.12 9.41
CA LYS A 339 -9.30 -5.72 10.58
C LYS A 339 -10.64 -6.41 10.26
N ASN A 340 -11.22 -6.17 9.08
CA ASN A 340 -12.48 -6.77 8.67
C ASN A 340 -12.31 -8.12 7.97
N ILE A 341 -11.08 -8.52 7.67
CA ILE A 341 -10.79 -9.87 7.16
C ILE A 341 -10.84 -10.82 8.36
N PRO A 342 -11.74 -11.83 8.35
CA PRO A 342 -11.81 -12.81 9.42
C PRO A 342 -10.59 -13.73 9.29
N CYS A 343 -9.67 -13.68 10.24
CA CYS A 343 -8.48 -14.51 10.22
C CYS A 343 -8.29 -15.26 11.52
N TRP A 344 -7.60 -16.40 11.42
CA TRP A 344 -7.22 -17.25 12.54
C TRP A 344 -5.71 -17.52 12.50
N PRO A 345 -4.87 -16.52 12.87
CA PRO A 345 -3.43 -16.60 12.67
C PRO A 345 -2.71 -17.65 13.52
N GLU A 346 -3.27 -18.11 14.64
CA GLU A 346 -2.65 -19.09 15.53
C GLU A 346 -3.64 -19.74 16.52
N THR A 347 -3.26 -20.90 17.07
CA THR A 347 -4.01 -21.71 18.05
C THR A 347 -3.93 -21.23 19.50
N ASN A 348 -3.02 -20.31 19.83
CA ASN A 348 -2.68 -19.95 21.21
C ASN A 348 -3.04 -18.51 21.58
N HIS A 349 -4.25 -18.06 21.29
CA HIS A 349 -4.74 -16.85 21.92
C HIS A 349 -5.18 -17.16 23.35
N LYS A 350 -4.43 -16.59 24.31
CA LYS A 350 -4.93 -16.38 25.67
C LYS A 350 -6.31 -15.72 25.54
N LEU A 351 -7.32 -16.37 26.11
CA LEU A 351 -8.70 -15.92 26.17
C LEU A 351 -8.74 -14.40 26.42
N ARG A 352 -9.24 -13.65 25.43
CA ARG A 352 -9.75 -12.31 25.71
C ARG A 352 -10.82 -12.47 26.79
N ARG A 353 -10.91 -11.49 27.70
CA ARG A 353 -12.08 -11.42 28.59
C ARG A 353 -13.33 -11.51 27.73
N ILE A 354 -14.17 -12.50 28.03
CA ILE A 354 -15.43 -12.73 27.33
C ILE A 354 -16.36 -11.61 27.74
N ASP A 355 -16.70 -10.75 26.80
CA ASP A 355 -17.78 -9.79 26.99
C ASP A 355 -19.11 -10.56 27.06
N GLU A 356 -20.08 -10.07 27.83
CA GLU A 356 -21.42 -10.69 27.97
C GLU A 356 -22.07 -11.11 26.63
N PRO A 357 -21.97 -10.33 25.53
CA PRO A 357 -22.50 -10.75 24.23
C PRO A 357 -21.82 -11.99 23.64
N VAL A 358 -20.53 -12.18 23.91
CA VAL A 358 -19.74 -13.34 23.46
C VAL A 358 -20.15 -14.58 24.27
N GLY A 359 -20.35 -14.44 25.58
CA GLY A 359 -20.82 -15.55 26.42
C GLY A 359 -22.20 -16.07 25.99
N ARG A 360 -23.14 -15.17 25.70
CA ARG A 360 -24.46 -15.56 25.16
C ARG A 360 -24.34 -16.23 23.79
N PHE A 361 -23.45 -15.72 22.94
CA PHE A 361 -23.19 -16.30 21.62
C PHE A 361 -22.63 -17.72 21.73
N ASP A 362 -21.67 -17.93 22.62
CA ASP A 362 -21.04 -19.22 22.85
C ASP A 362 -22.06 -20.28 23.31
N LEU A 363 -22.88 -19.97 24.33
CA LEU A 363 -23.94 -20.87 24.79
C LEU A 363 -24.95 -21.21 23.69
N THR A 364 -25.32 -20.21 22.87
CA THR A 364 -26.25 -20.42 21.75
C THR A 364 -25.64 -21.29 20.65
N LEU A 365 -24.37 -21.05 20.33
CA LEU A 365 -23.61 -21.85 19.36
C LEU A 365 -23.47 -23.30 19.85
N ALA A 366 -23.10 -23.50 21.12
CA ALA A 366 -22.99 -24.82 21.73
C ALA A 366 -24.33 -25.58 21.69
N HIS A 367 -25.45 -24.90 21.95
CA HIS A 367 -26.78 -25.50 21.80
C HIS A 367 -27.06 -25.93 20.36
N VAL A 368 -26.79 -25.09 19.36
CA VAL A 368 -26.96 -25.42 17.93
C VAL A 368 -26.10 -26.61 17.51
N VAL A 369 -24.85 -26.67 17.98
CA VAL A 369 -23.94 -27.80 17.70
C VAL A 369 -24.46 -29.08 18.37
N ARG A 370 -25.02 -28.99 19.57
CA ARG A 370 -25.64 -30.12 20.28
C ARG A 370 -26.85 -30.67 19.53
N GLU A 371 -27.74 -29.80 19.06
CA GLU A 371 -28.90 -30.19 18.24
C GLU A 371 -28.47 -30.89 16.93
N ALA A 372 -27.29 -30.57 16.40
CA ALA A 372 -26.74 -31.17 15.19
C ALA A 372 -26.00 -32.50 15.40
N GLY A 373 -26.03 -33.07 16.61
CA GLY A 373 -25.30 -34.31 16.92
C GLY A 373 -23.84 -34.09 17.34
N GLY A 374 -23.49 -32.87 17.73
CA GLY A 374 -22.20 -32.54 18.37
C GLY A 374 -21.12 -31.99 17.44
N GLN A 375 -21.37 -31.93 16.12
CA GLN A 375 -20.47 -31.34 15.12
C GLN A 375 -21.28 -30.66 14.01
N LEU A 376 -20.75 -29.56 13.47
CA LEU A 376 -21.40 -28.78 12.41
C LEU A 376 -20.35 -28.03 11.58
N THR A 377 -20.56 -27.81 10.29
CA THR A 377 -19.66 -26.89 9.55
C THR A 377 -19.89 -25.45 10.02
N VAL A 378 -18.86 -24.60 9.96
CA VAL A 378 -18.96 -23.18 10.32
C VAL A 378 -20.06 -22.48 9.50
N ALA A 379 -20.17 -22.80 8.20
CA ALA A 379 -21.21 -22.30 7.32
C ALA A 379 -22.64 -22.72 7.76
N GLU A 380 -22.82 -23.96 8.19
CA GLU A 380 -24.11 -24.43 8.71
C GLU A 380 -24.42 -23.84 10.09
N ALA A 381 -23.42 -23.68 10.96
CA ALA A 381 -23.57 -22.99 12.24
C ALA A 381 -24.08 -21.56 12.05
N TYR A 382 -23.47 -20.82 11.10
CA TYR A 382 -23.94 -19.49 10.72
C TYR A 382 -25.40 -19.51 10.23
N ARG A 383 -25.74 -20.39 9.28
CA ARG A 383 -27.11 -20.51 8.73
C ARG A 383 -28.17 -20.81 9.79
N ARG A 384 -27.84 -21.61 10.81
CA ARG A 384 -28.75 -21.92 11.92
C ARG A 384 -28.91 -20.78 12.92
N LEU A 385 -27.84 -20.04 13.19
CA LEU A 385 -27.86 -18.90 14.11
C LEU A 385 -28.51 -17.66 13.50
N SER A 386 -28.29 -17.42 12.21
CA SER A 386 -28.87 -16.30 11.46
C SER A 386 -30.34 -16.50 11.07
N HIS A 387 -30.93 -17.66 11.38
CA HIS A 387 -32.27 -18.03 10.91
C HIS A 387 -33.36 -17.12 11.55
N PRO A 388 -34.31 -16.55 10.77
CA PRO A 388 -35.26 -15.54 11.26
C PRO A 388 -36.13 -15.97 12.45
N ARG A 389 -36.30 -17.29 12.63
CA ARG A 389 -37.08 -17.87 13.73
C ARG A 389 -36.40 -17.72 15.09
N LYS A 390 -35.07 -17.54 15.15
CA LYS A 390 -34.31 -17.30 16.39
C LYS A 390 -34.11 -15.79 16.55
N ARG A 391 -34.86 -15.17 17.48
CA ARG A 391 -34.87 -13.71 17.68
C ARG A 391 -33.53 -13.11 18.11
N ASP A 392 -32.67 -13.91 18.75
CA ASP A 392 -31.45 -13.42 19.41
C ASP A 392 -30.35 -13.00 18.43
N TYR A 393 -30.33 -13.55 17.21
CA TYR A 393 -29.24 -13.35 16.23
C TYR A 393 -29.73 -13.04 14.81
N CYS A 394 -30.95 -12.55 14.65
CA CYS A 394 -31.52 -12.21 13.34
C CYS A 394 -30.75 -11.13 12.56
N ARG A 395 -29.83 -10.40 13.21
CA ARG A 395 -28.93 -9.38 12.61
C ARG A 395 -27.46 -9.80 12.61
N LEU A 396 -27.18 -11.09 12.77
CA LEU A 396 -25.81 -11.61 12.77
C LEU A 396 -25.23 -11.60 11.35
N THR A 397 -24.32 -10.69 11.08
CA THR A 397 -23.55 -10.68 9.83
C THR A 397 -22.51 -11.79 9.85
N VAL A 398 -22.13 -12.32 8.67
CA VAL A 398 -21.03 -13.30 8.54
C VAL A 398 -19.75 -12.77 9.18
N GLU A 399 -19.46 -11.48 8.97
CA GLU A 399 -18.28 -10.82 9.54
C GLU A 399 -18.30 -10.87 11.07
N LYS A 400 -19.42 -10.49 11.71
CA LYS A 400 -19.54 -10.49 13.17
C LYS A 400 -19.51 -11.92 13.73
N PHE A 401 -20.11 -12.87 13.05
CA PHE A 401 -20.05 -14.28 13.41
C PHE A 401 -18.61 -14.79 13.45
N LEU A 402 -17.87 -14.62 12.35
CA LEU A 402 -16.47 -15.08 12.26
C LEU A 402 -15.55 -14.34 13.25
N GLN A 403 -15.83 -13.08 13.59
CA GLN A 403 -15.09 -12.32 14.61
C GLN A 403 -15.31 -12.83 16.04
N MET A 404 -16.48 -13.42 16.34
CA MET A 404 -16.80 -13.93 17.68
C MET A 404 -16.30 -15.36 17.89
N LEU A 405 -16.20 -16.18 16.83
CA LEU A 405 -15.77 -17.58 16.91
C LEU A 405 -14.45 -17.83 17.66
N PRO A 406 -13.40 -16.99 17.55
CA PRO A 406 -12.16 -17.23 18.29
C PRO A 406 -12.26 -17.02 19.80
N SER A 407 -13.38 -16.47 20.29
CA SER A 407 -13.57 -16.10 21.71
C SER A 407 -14.55 -17.01 22.45
N VAL A 408 -14.99 -18.11 21.83
CA VAL A 408 -15.91 -19.09 22.42
C VAL A 408 -15.15 -20.14 23.24
N GLU A 409 -15.74 -20.63 24.32
CA GLU A 409 -15.17 -21.64 25.24
C GLU A 409 -15.87 -23.00 25.12
N CYS A 410 -17.20 -23.02 24.97
CA CYS A 410 -17.97 -24.28 24.91
C CYS A 410 -17.80 -25.03 23.59
N THR A 411 -17.30 -24.37 22.56
CA THR A 411 -17.09 -24.95 21.22
C THR A 411 -15.65 -24.80 20.74
N VAL A 412 -15.21 -25.74 19.92
CA VAL A 412 -13.89 -25.75 19.28
C VAL A 412 -14.10 -25.72 17.78
N VAL A 413 -13.32 -24.89 17.08
CA VAL A 413 -13.27 -24.89 15.62
C VAL A 413 -12.09 -25.73 15.16
N GLU A 414 -12.37 -26.85 14.52
CA GLU A 414 -11.41 -27.78 13.94
C GLU A 414 -11.21 -27.49 12.45
N PHE A 415 -9.95 -27.34 12.04
CA PHE A 415 -9.55 -27.08 10.65
C PHE A 415 -8.89 -28.32 10.01
N LYS A 416 -9.56 -29.48 10.10
CA LYS A 416 -9.07 -30.71 9.43
C LYS A 416 -9.00 -30.54 7.92
N ASP A 417 -10.03 -29.90 7.36
CA ASP A 417 -10.02 -29.34 6.02
C ASP A 417 -10.13 -27.80 6.15
N PRO A 418 -9.13 -27.02 5.71
CA PRO A 418 -9.16 -25.57 5.84
C PRO A 418 -10.31 -24.90 5.06
N GLU A 419 -10.88 -25.56 4.05
CA GLU A 419 -12.03 -25.04 3.28
C GLU A 419 -13.38 -25.38 3.93
N VAL A 420 -13.40 -26.39 4.81
CA VAL A 420 -14.61 -26.85 5.48
C VAL A 420 -14.36 -26.94 6.99
N PRO A 421 -14.18 -25.79 7.67
CA PRO A 421 -13.98 -25.81 9.11
C PRO A 421 -15.21 -26.33 9.84
N ILE A 422 -14.97 -27.12 10.88
CA ILE A 422 -16.00 -27.80 11.68
C ILE A 422 -16.02 -27.19 13.07
N VAL A 423 -17.19 -26.81 13.56
CA VAL A 423 -17.45 -26.47 14.95
C VAL A 423 -17.90 -27.73 15.69
N SER A 424 -17.20 -28.07 16.78
CA SER A 424 -17.51 -29.21 17.66
C SER A 424 -17.67 -28.76 19.10
N LEU A 425 -18.37 -29.53 19.94
CA LEU A 425 -18.43 -29.27 21.38
C LEU A 425 -17.08 -29.56 22.04
N HIS A 426 -16.67 -28.70 22.98
CA HIS A 426 -15.44 -28.91 23.74
C HIS A 426 -15.50 -30.24 24.51
N PRO A 427 -14.42 -31.05 24.55
CA PRO A 427 -14.42 -32.37 25.19
C PRO A 427 -14.79 -32.38 26.69
N SER A 428 -14.54 -31.28 27.41
CA SER A 428 -14.92 -31.12 28.82
C SER A 428 -16.45 -31.04 29.00
N ASP A 429 -17.14 -30.35 28.10
CA ASP A 429 -18.61 -30.22 28.12
C ASP A 429 -19.33 -31.52 27.74
N ARG A 430 -18.64 -32.46 27.08
CA ARG A 430 -19.18 -33.81 26.85
C ARG A 430 -19.43 -34.59 28.14
N ARG A 431 -18.77 -34.26 29.26
CA ARG A 431 -18.89 -35.02 30.52
C ARG A 431 -20.02 -34.54 31.43
N VAL A 432 -20.47 -33.29 31.28
CA VAL A 432 -21.62 -32.75 32.03
C VAL A 432 -22.94 -33.39 31.55
N LEU A 433 -22.92 -34.00 30.35
CA LEU A 433 -24.07 -34.62 29.67
C LEU A 433 -24.62 -35.91 30.29
N PHE A 434 -24.02 -36.47 31.34
CA PHE A 434 -24.53 -37.70 31.97
C PHE A 434 -25.01 -37.56 33.41
N ARG A 435 -25.01 -36.36 34.02
CA ARG A 435 -25.32 -36.26 35.46
C ARG A 435 -26.65 -35.62 35.87
N HIS A 436 -27.39 -34.92 35.00
CA HIS A 436 -28.72 -34.43 35.40
C HIS A 436 -29.76 -34.47 34.29
N VAL A 437 -30.42 -35.63 34.18
CA VAL A 437 -31.87 -35.68 33.97
C VAL A 437 -32.47 -36.32 35.22
N PRO A 438 -32.93 -35.56 36.22
CA PRO A 438 -33.73 -36.12 37.29
C PRO A 438 -35.12 -36.41 36.74
N GLY A 439 -35.45 -37.70 36.63
CA GLY A 439 -36.82 -38.21 36.64
C GLY A 439 -37.78 -37.72 35.54
N GLN A 440 -37.74 -38.37 34.38
CA GLN A 440 -38.99 -38.64 33.66
C GLN A 440 -39.12 -40.15 33.47
N ASN A 441 -39.91 -40.74 34.37
CA ASN A 441 -40.41 -42.09 34.24
C ASN A 441 -41.36 -42.16 33.03
N GLY A 442 -41.10 -43.13 32.17
CA GLY A 442 -42.14 -43.82 31.39
C GLY A 442 -42.61 -43.14 30.11
N LYS A 443 -42.00 -43.52 28.98
CA LYS A 443 -42.65 -44.32 27.92
C LYS A 443 -41.69 -44.53 26.76
N SER A 444 -41.44 -45.81 26.47
CA SER A 444 -40.73 -46.28 25.29
C SER A 444 -41.40 -45.77 24.02
N SER A 445 -40.69 -44.94 23.24
CA SER A 445 -41.08 -44.62 21.87
C SER A 445 -40.08 -45.28 20.91
N ILE A 446 -40.64 -46.22 20.16
CA ILE A 446 -40.05 -47.05 19.11
C ILE A 446 -39.20 -46.21 18.14
N ALA A 447 -37.98 -46.68 17.89
CA ALA A 447 -37.04 -46.14 16.92
C ALA A 447 -37.64 -46.17 15.50
N ARG A 448 -37.98 -44.99 14.96
CA ARG A 448 -38.34 -44.82 13.56
C ARG A 448 -37.06 -44.57 12.75
N LYS A 449 -36.62 -45.61 12.04
CA LYS A 449 -35.48 -45.59 11.10
C LYS A 449 -35.81 -44.67 9.93
N VAL A 450 -35.41 -43.40 10.01
CA VAL A 450 -35.49 -42.46 8.88
C VAL A 450 -34.31 -42.76 7.95
N ARG A 451 -34.58 -43.42 6.83
CA ARG A 451 -33.66 -43.49 5.69
C ARG A 451 -33.65 -42.11 5.01
N SER A 452 -32.56 -41.38 5.14
CA SER A 452 -32.30 -40.18 4.35
C SER A 452 -31.73 -40.59 2.99
N ASN A 453 -32.59 -40.69 1.98
CA ASN A 453 -32.19 -40.58 0.58
C ASN A 453 -32.11 -39.08 0.25
N LEU A 454 -30.91 -38.52 0.22
CA LEU A 454 -30.65 -37.20 -0.35
C LEU A 454 -30.03 -37.39 -1.75
N PRO A 455 -30.59 -36.80 -2.81
CA PRO A 455 -29.95 -36.78 -4.10
C PRO A 455 -28.78 -35.79 -4.10
N ALA A 456 -27.71 -36.14 -4.82
CA ALA A 456 -26.60 -35.24 -5.10
C ALA A 456 -27.12 -33.99 -5.82
N ILE A 457 -27.06 -32.84 -5.17
CA ILE A 457 -27.35 -31.55 -5.81
C ILE A 457 -26.08 -31.12 -6.54
N GLN A 458 -26.09 -31.23 -7.87
CA GLN A 458 -25.10 -30.63 -8.74
C GLN A 458 -25.16 -29.09 -8.58
N PHE A 459 -24.00 -28.49 -8.32
CA PHE A 459 -23.82 -27.04 -8.38
C PHE A 459 -23.99 -26.58 -9.84
N PHE A 460 -25.08 -25.88 -10.14
CA PHE A 460 -25.20 -25.13 -11.39
C PHE A 460 -24.22 -23.96 -11.36
N LYS A 461 -23.17 -24.05 -12.19
CA LYS A 461 -22.44 -22.89 -12.70
C LYS A 461 -23.37 -22.10 -13.62
N ASN A 462 -24.12 -21.14 -13.07
CA ASN A 462 -24.73 -20.12 -13.91
C ASN A 462 -23.70 -19.02 -14.14
N GLY A 463 -23.13 -19.04 -15.36
CA GLY A 463 -22.34 -17.94 -15.90
C GLY A 463 -23.20 -16.68 -15.96
N PHE A 464 -22.71 -15.61 -15.34
CA PHE A 464 -23.28 -14.29 -15.51
C PHE A 464 -22.79 -13.77 -16.87
N CYS A 465 -23.67 -13.83 -17.86
CA CYS A 465 -23.45 -13.29 -19.18
C CYS A 465 -23.82 -11.80 -19.17
N GLU A 466 -22.83 -10.99 -19.51
CA GLU A 466 -22.88 -9.54 -19.70
C GLU A 466 -23.91 -9.17 -20.77
N ARG A 467 -24.90 -8.33 -20.44
CA ARG A 467 -25.76 -7.68 -21.45
C ARG A 467 -25.36 -6.22 -21.60
N GLN A 468 -24.57 -5.94 -22.62
CA GLN A 468 -24.59 -4.65 -23.32
C GLN A 468 -25.36 -4.81 -24.64
N ALA A 469 -26.36 -3.98 -24.85
CA ALA A 469 -26.87 -3.57 -26.17
C ALA A 469 -27.62 -2.25 -25.97
N ILE A 470 -26.98 -1.11 -26.27
CA ILE A 470 -27.09 -0.38 -27.54
C ILE A 470 -28.53 0.10 -27.78
N GLY A 471 -28.78 1.35 -27.38
CA GLY A 471 -29.85 2.18 -27.94
C GLY A 471 -29.32 3.00 -29.10
N ARG A 472 -29.73 2.66 -30.32
CA ARG A 472 -29.75 3.58 -31.46
C ARG A 472 -31.21 3.90 -31.77
N ARG A 473 -31.61 5.15 -31.54
CA ARG A 473 -32.35 6.01 -32.48
C ARG A 473 -32.23 7.45 -32.00
#